data_AF-K9G436-F1
#
_entry.id   AF-K9G436-F1
#
_cell.length_a   1.000
_cell.length_b   1.000
_cell.length_c   1.000
_cell.angle_alpha   90.00
_cell.angle_beta   90.00
_cell.angle_gamma   90.00
#
_symmetry.space_group_name_H-M   'P 1'
#
loop_
_entity.id
_entity.type
_entity.pdbx_description
1 polymer ?
#
loop_
_entity_poly.entity_id
_entity_poly.type
_entity_poly.pdbx_seq_one_letter_code
_entity_poly.pdbx_strand_id
1 'polypeptide(L)'
;MFAPTARRAVAQASAYAPKYYIPRTAAGMTLGTAVQLGSIAAGFGVALGSGALFIFGEVPRVRNDILRKLPFFDTYYDRRIAPEDNPF
;
A
#
# COMPACT_ATOMS: atom_id res chain seq x y z
N MET A 1 -17.77 21.39 37.20
CA MET A 1 -18.88 21.17 36.25
C MET A 1 -18.46 20.05 35.31
N PHE A 2 -19.13 18.89 35.35
CA PHE A 2 -18.81 17.76 34.47
C PHE A 2 -19.47 17.97 33.10
N ALA A 3 -18.68 18.11 32.04
CA ALA A 3 -19.21 18.21 30.69
C ALA A 3 -19.90 16.89 30.31
N PRO A 4 -21.12 16.92 29.73
CA PRO A 4 -21.76 15.71 29.24
C PRO A 4 -20.90 15.11 28.12
N THR A 5 -20.63 13.81 28.22
CA THR A 5 -19.99 13.05 27.15
C THR A 5 -20.79 13.23 25.86
N ALA A 6 -20.14 13.27 24.69
CA ALA A 6 -20.79 13.51 23.39
C ALA A 6 -22.04 12.63 23.15
N ARG A 7 -22.05 11.39 23.68
CA ARG A 7 -23.21 10.49 23.65
C ARG A 7 -24.44 11.01 24.40
N ARG A 8 -24.25 11.73 25.51
CA ARG A 8 -25.35 12.33 26.29
C ARG A 8 -25.82 13.64 25.66
N ALA A 9 -24.94 14.40 25.00
CA ALA A 9 -25.32 15.61 24.27
C ALA A 9 -26.22 15.32 23.05
N VAL A 10 -25.97 14.22 22.33
CA VAL A 10 -26.84 13.77 21.21
C VAL A 10 -28.24 13.36 21.68
N ALA A 11 -28.37 12.84 22.91
CA ALA A 11 -29.67 12.47 23.48
C ALA A 11 -30.55 13.68 23.84
N GLN A 12 -29.97 14.89 23.91
CA GLN A 12 -30.68 16.16 24.22
C GLN A 12 -30.85 17.05 22.98
N ALA A 13 -30.61 16.54 21.77
CA ALA A 13 -30.68 17.32 20.54
C ALA A 13 -32.13 17.62 20.13
N SER A 14 -32.42 18.89 19.84
CA SER A 14 -33.74 19.33 19.33
C SER A 14 -33.99 18.86 17.90
N ALA A 15 -35.26 18.82 17.46
CA ALA A 15 -35.64 18.36 16.12
C ALA A 15 -35.03 19.17 14.96
N TYR A 16 -34.56 20.38 15.23
CA TYR A 16 -33.91 21.28 14.26
C TYR A 16 -32.38 21.37 14.43
N ALA A 17 -31.81 20.64 15.40
CA ALA A 17 -30.36 20.64 15.62
C ALA A 17 -29.63 19.74 14.60
N PRO A 18 -28.36 20.04 14.27
CA PRO A 18 -27.56 19.18 13.42
C PRO A 18 -27.44 17.78 14.03
N LYS A 19 -27.69 16.74 13.22
CA LYS A 19 -27.55 15.35 13.66
C LYS A 19 -26.07 14.98 13.69
N TYR A 20 -25.51 14.86 14.89
CA TYR A 20 -24.13 14.43 15.08
C TYR A 20 -24.07 12.90 15.19
N TYR A 21 -23.11 12.30 14.50
CA TYR A 21 -22.72 10.90 14.69
C TYR A 21 -21.27 10.86 15.18
N ILE A 22 -20.97 9.91 16.07
CA ILE A 22 -19.61 9.71 16.55
C ILE A 22 -18.93 8.70 15.61
N PRO A 23 -17.94 9.13 14.79
CA PRO A 23 -17.20 8.21 13.94
C PRO A 23 -16.50 7.15 14.78
N ARG A 24 -16.56 5.90 14.32
CA ARG A 24 -15.70 4.84 14.88
C ARG A 24 -14.28 5.12 14.41
N THR A 25 -13.40 5.41 15.35
CA THR A 25 -11.98 5.64 15.12
C THR A 25 -11.16 4.55 15.77
N ALA A 26 -10.06 4.15 15.13
CA ALA A 26 -9.05 3.28 15.69
C ALA A 26 -7.74 4.06 15.74
N ALA A 27 -7.11 4.15 16.92
CA ALA A 27 -5.91 4.97 17.14
C ALA A 27 -6.05 6.44 16.65
N GLY A 28 -7.26 7.00 16.72
CA GLY A 28 -7.55 8.36 16.24
C GLY A 28 -7.79 8.49 14.74
N MET A 29 -7.66 7.41 13.96
CA MET A 29 -7.89 7.40 12.52
C MET A 29 -9.32 6.93 12.20
N THR A 30 -10.01 7.66 11.32
CA THR A 30 -11.27 7.24 10.72
C THR A 30 -10.99 6.31 9.53
N LEU A 31 -11.98 5.52 9.10
CA LEU A 31 -11.82 4.70 7.89
C LEU A 31 -11.50 5.56 6.65
N GLY A 32 -12.11 6.74 6.52
CA GLY A 32 -11.86 7.64 5.39
C GLY A 32 -10.42 8.13 5.35
N THR A 33 -9.86 8.53 6.49
CA THR A 33 -8.46 8.95 6.57
C THR A 33 -7.49 7.79 6.31
N ALA A 34 -7.80 6.58 6.77
CA ALA A 34 -7.01 5.39 6.47
C ALA A 34 -6.97 5.09 4.96
N VAL A 35 -8.12 5.14 4.28
CA VAL A 35 -8.21 4.91 2.84
C VAL A 35 -7.46 6.00 2.06
N GLN A 36 -7.59 7.27 2.46
CA GLN A 36 -6.89 8.37 1.82
C GLN A 36 -5.37 8.21 1.91
N LEU A 37 -4.84 7.96 3.11
CA LEU A 37 -3.41 7.76 3.32
C LEU A 37 -2.91 6.48 2.64
N GLY A 38 -3.68 5.40 2.69
CA GLY A 38 -3.38 4.15 1.99
C GLY A 38 -3.27 4.34 0.48
N SER A 39 -4.15 5.16 -0.11
CA SER A 39 -4.13 5.47 -1.55
C SER A 39 -2.87 6.24 -1.95
N ILE A 40 -2.46 7.23 -1.13
CA ILE A 40 -1.22 7.99 -1.35
C ILE A 40 0.01 7.07 -1.20
N ALA A 41 0.04 6.26 -0.14
CA ALA A 41 1.13 5.33 0.12
C ALA A 41 1.26 4.27 -0.99
N ALA A 42 0.14 3.80 -1.55
CA ALA A 42 0.14 2.88 -2.68
C ALA A 42 0.84 3.49 -3.91
N GLY A 43 0.59 4.77 -4.21
CA GLY A 43 1.28 5.48 -5.30
C GLY A 43 2.79 5.51 -5.12
N PHE A 44 3.26 5.86 -3.92
CA PHE A 44 4.70 5.80 -3.59
C PHE A 44 5.25 4.37 -3.62
N GLY A 45 4.48 3.39 -3.15
CA GLY A 45 4.87 1.98 -3.18
C GLY A 45 5.10 1.46 -4.60
N VAL A 46 4.26 1.83 -5.55
CA VAL A 46 4.45 1.49 -6.97
C VAL A 46 5.71 2.16 -7.52
N ALA A 47 5.88 3.46 -7.29
CA ALA A 47 7.05 4.20 -7.78
C ALA A 47 8.36 3.62 -7.23
N LEU A 48 8.47 3.45 -5.90
CA LEU A 48 9.64 2.87 -5.26
C LEU A 48 9.85 1.40 -5.66
N GLY A 49 8.78 0.61 -5.76
CA GLY A 49 8.85 -0.77 -6.23
C GLY A 49 9.41 -0.88 -7.64
N SER A 50 8.91 -0.07 -8.58
CA SER A 50 9.44 -0.03 -9.96
C SER A 50 10.89 0.44 -10.01
N GLY A 51 11.26 1.47 -9.24
CA GLY A 51 12.63 1.95 -9.16
C GLY A 51 13.59 0.91 -8.59
N ALA A 52 13.19 0.20 -7.53
CA ALA A 52 13.96 -0.89 -6.95
C ALA A 52 14.15 -2.04 -7.95
N LEU A 53 13.10 -2.42 -8.68
CA LEU A 53 13.21 -3.45 -9.72
C LEU A 53 14.15 -3.03 -10.86
N PHE A 54 14.16 -1.75 -11.23
CA PHE A 54 15.09 -1.22 -12.24
C PHE A 54 16.55 -1.30 -11.77
N ILE A 55 16.83 -0.87 -10.53
CA ILE A 55 18.20 -0.86 -9.98
C ILE A 55 18.69 -2.29 -9.71
N PHE A 56 17.84 -3.15 -9.14
CA PHE A 56 18.23 -4.50 -8.75
C PHE A 56 17.98 -5.57 -9.83
N GLY A 57 17.58 -5.18 -11.04
CA GLY A 57 17.28 -6.13 -12.11
C GLY A 57 18.45 -7.03 -12.53
N GLU A 58 19.69 -6.64 -12.20
CA GLU A 58 20.88 -7.44 -12.45
C GLU A 58 21.14 -8.52 -11.40
N VAL A 59 20.56 -8.39 -10.21
CA VAL A 59 20.72 -9.36 -9.12
C VAL A 59 20.05 -10.67 -9.55
N PRO A 60 20.76 -11.81 -9.56
CA PRO A 60 20.22 -13.07 -10.10
C PRO A 60 18.89 -13.49 -9.49
N ARG A 61 18.70 -13.27 -8.19
CA ARG A 61 17.44 -13.55 -7.48
C ARG A 61 16.29 -12.67 -7.96
N VAL A 62 16.49 -11.35 -8.04
CA VAL A 62 15.44 -10.42 -8.51
C VAL A 62 15.07 -10.71 -9.96
N ARG A 63 16.08 -10.96 -10.81
CA ARG A 63 15.88 -11.30 -12.21
C ARG A 63 15.05 -12.58 -12.38
N ASN A 64 15.47 -13.67 -11.74
CA ASN A 64 14.87 -14.98 -11.95
C ASN A 64 13.54 -15.16 -11.19
N ASP A 65 13.43 -14.61 -9.97
CA ASP A 65 12.26 -14.85 -9.12
C ASP A 65 11.13 -13.85 -9.34
N ILE A 66 11.43 -12.66 -9.90
CA ILE A 66 10.46 -11.59 -10.13
C ILE A 66 10.35 -11.25 -11.62
N LEU A 67 11.43 -10.74 -12.23
CA LEU A 67 11.35 -10.16 -13.58
C LEU A 67 11.05 -11.19 -14.66
N ARG A 68 11.63 -12.39 -14.59
CA ARG A 68 11.34 -13.50 -15.53
C ARG A 68 9.93 -14.09 -15.39
N LYS A 69 9.23 -13.84 -14.28
CA LYS A 69 7.83 -14.30 -14.09
C LYS A 69 6.81 -13.35 -14.73
N LEU A 70 7.23 -12.15 -15.12
CA LEU A 70 6.36 -11.23 -15.83
C LEU A 70 6.17 -11.74 -17.28
N PRO A 71 4.94 -11.67 -17.82
CA PRO A 71 4.72 -12.03 -19.21
C PRO A 71 5.57 -11.13 -20.11
N PHE A 72 6.06 -11.68 -21.23
CA PHE A 72 6.92 -11.01 -22.22
C PHE A 72 8.37 -10.73 -21.79
N PHE A 73 8.74 -10.88 -20.53
CA PHE A 73 10.09 -10.56 -20.03
C PHE A 73 11.03 -11.76 -19.83
N ASP A 74 10.53 -13.00 -19.95
CA ASP A 74 11.34 -14.21 -19.70
C ASP A 74 12.59 -14.29 -20.58
N THR A 75 12.42 -14.16 -21.90
CA THR A 75 13.53 -14.25 -22.87
C THR A 75 14.48 -13.06 -22.79
N TYR A 76 13.97 -11.86 -22.50
CA TYR A 76 14.78 -10.64 -22.38
C TYR A 76 15.77 -10.71 -21.21
N TYR A 77 15.35 -11.31 -20.11
CA TYR A 77 16.18 -11.48 -18.91
C TYR A 77 16.89 -12.84 -18.85
N ASP A 78 16.86 -13.63 -19.92
CA ASP A 78 17.54 -14.92 -19.94
C ASP A 78 19.04 -14.72 -20.19
N ARG A 79 19.86 -15.03 -19.17
CA ARG A 79 21.32 -15.02 -19.25
C ARG A 79 21.89 -16.44 -19.17
N ARG A 80 21.20 -17.41 -19.79
CA ARG A 80 21.70 -18.79 -19.90
C ARG A 80 22.95 -18.80 -20.77
N ILE A 81 24.01 -19.40 -20.24
CA ILE A 81 25.22 -19.75 -20.96
C ILE A 81 25.12 -21.25 -21.22
N ALA A 82 25.53 -21.70 -22.41
CA ALA A 82 25.55 -23.13 -22.71
C ALA A 82 26.46 -23.84 -21.69
N PRO A 83 26.08 -25.03 -21.17
CA PRO A 83 26.90 -25.73 -20.18
C PRO A 83 28.32 -26.02 -20.69
N GLU A 84 28.49 -26.27 -21.99
CA GLU A 84 29.80 -26.46 -22.63
C GLU A 84 30.69 -25.20 -22.65
N ASP A 85 30.11 -24.01 -22.63
CA ASP A 85 30.83 -22.73 -22.67
C ASP A 85 31.18 -22.20 -21.27
N ASN A 86 30.71 -22.88 -20.22
CA ASN A 86 30.95 -22.47 -18.84
C ASN A 86 32.04 -23.33 -18.19
N PRO A 87 33.22 -22.76 -17.86
CA PRO A 87 34.30 -23.49 -17.21
C PRO A 87 34.07 -23.79 -15.71
N PHE A 88 32.87 -23.50 -15.18
CA PHE A 88 32.49 -23.70 -13.77
C PHE A 88 31.11 -24.35 -13.60
#